data_AF-A0A366K626-F1
#
_entry.id   AF-A0A366K626-F1
#
_cell.length_a   1.000
_cell.length_b   1.000
_cell.length_c   1.000
_cell.angle_alpha   90.00
_cell.angle_beta   90.00
_cell.angle_gamma   90.00
#
_symmetry.space_group_name_H-M   'P 1'
#
loop_
_entity.id
_entity.type
_entity.pdbx_description
1 polymer ?
#
loop_
_entity_poly.entity_id
_entity_poly.type
_entity_poly.pdbx_seq_one_letter_code
_entity_poly.pdbx_strand_id
1 'polypeptide(L)'
;MTLAPQNGDPTWEQHLTGNYATQPSPDPVRPGYQFTGWYTAPTGGSKWDFANTKVTADMTLYGQWQKLPTVTFHPCNGDPDTSVTLPTVGSTTASVMPANTSKQYHDFAGWFTTPSGGTPWNVGTPVNTDLDLYGQWKRRTHQVTLDADGGTGGPATPRTVNEGDPIGTIANLPAKLGHHISSWTNTATGNPWNLAGDPVMADMTLKAVWEPDMYTVRFLNPDSPAAPPADQHVPYGGSVGNPANPAIPVYPDEAAPDFKGWFTSQDTRWDFRTATIGPDQANNSHIMVLTAKWTRRVTITYDLGQAAGDLSITAQTIDKDTTLNAPTPGAWSHGTFNGWYTD
;
A
#
# COMPACT_ATOMS: atom_id res chain seq x y z
N MET A 1 -0.68 -4.43 -84.01
CA MET A 1 -1.16 -4.45 -82.61
C MET A 1 -0.04 -4.01 -81.69
N THR A 2 -0.37 -3.21 -80.67
CA THR A 2 0.60 -2.69 -79.70
C THR A 2 0.28 -3.22 -78.30
N LEU A 3 1.30 -3.61 -77.54
CA LEU A 3 1.22 -4.01 -76.14
C LEU A 3 1.94 -2.96 -75.31
N ALA A 4 1.18 -2.14 -74.59
CA ALA A 4 1.71 -1.07 -73.75
C ALA A 4 1.70 -1.50 -72.27
N PRO A 5 2.85 -1.85 -71.66
CA PRO A 5 2.89 -2.44 -70.31
C PRO A 5 2.47 -1.50 -69.17
N GLN A 6 2.39 -0.18 -69.41
CA GLN A 6 1.98 0.82 -68.40
C GLN A 6 2.86 0.85 -67.13
N ASN A 7 4.13 0.48 -67.25
CA ASN A 7 5.12 0.49 -66.16
C ASN A 7 6.34 1.38 -66.45
N GLY A 8 6.34 2.13 -67.56
CA GLY A 8 7.47 2.94 -68.02
C GLY A 8 8.40 2.22 -69.00
N ASP A 9 8.23 0.92 -69.19
CA ASP A 9 8.97 0.17 -70.21
C ASP A 9 8.46 0.46 -71.63
N PRO A 10 9.30 0.24 -72.65
CA PRO A 10 8.90 0.36 -74.05
C PRO A 10 7.69 -0.52 -74.39
N THR A 11 6.89 -0.06 -75.36
CA THR A 11 5.80 -0.87 -75.93
C THR A 11 6.35 -1.98 -76.82
N TRP A 12 5.68 -3.13 -76.85
CA TRP A 12 5.95 -4.19 -77.83
C TRP A 12 4.97 -4.10 -79.01
N GLU A 13 5.48 -4.23 -80.23
CA GLU A 13 4.67 -4.23 -81.45
C GLU A 13 4.62 -5.64 -82.06
N GLN A 14 3.43 -6.05 -82.50
CA GLN A 14 3.22 -7.29 -83.25
C GLN A 14 2.45 -6.98 -84.54
N HIS A 15 3.04 -7.41 -85.66
CA HIS A 15 2.48 -7.29 -87.00
C HIS A 15 1.80 -8.61 -87.35
N LEU A 16 0.47 -8.64 -87.25
CA LEU A 16 -0.35 -9.84 -87.36
C LEU A 16 -1.46 -9.61 -88.38
N THR A 17 -1.83 -10.62 -89.16
CA THR A 17 -2.96 -10.56 -90.11
C THR A 17 -3.92 -11.70 -89.84
N GLY A 18 -5.06 -11.42 -89.19
CA GLY A 18 -6.12 -12.40 -88.91
C GLY A 18 -5.72 -13.54 -87.97
N ASN A 19 -4.69 -13.35 -87.16
CA ASN A 19 -4.09 -14.35 -86.30
C ASN A 19 -4.18 -13.97 -84.81
N TYR A 20 -3.81 -14.90 -83.92
CA TYR A 20 -3.71 -14.67 -82.48
C TYR A 20 -2.44 -13.88 -82.14
N ALA A 21 -2.55 -12.97 -81.16
CA ALA A 21 -1.38 -12.32 -80.59
C ALA A 21 -0.62 -13.27 -79.68
N THR A 22 0.69 -13.09 -79.56
CA THR A 22 1.49 -13.84 -78.58
C THR A 22 1.62 -13.04 -77.30
N GLN A 23 1.33 -13.64 -76.13
CA GLN A 23 1.55 -12.97 -74.85
C GLN A 23 3.05 -12.78 -74.61
N PRO A 24 3.50 -11.60 -74.13
CA PRO A 24 4.88 -11.41 -73.69
C PRO A 24 5.27 -12.43 -72.61
N SER A 25 6.50 -12.95 -72.69
CA SER A 25 7.06 -13.88 -71.70
C SER A 25 8.51 -13.51 -71.39
N PRO A 26 8.88 -13.25 -70.12
CA PRO A 26 8.00 -13.22 -68.95
C PRO A 26 6.99 -12.06 -68.98
N ASP A 27 5.98 -12.11 -68.10
CA ASP A 27 5.09 -10.96 -67.89
C ASP A 27 5.91 -9.72 -67.46
N PRO A 28 5.44 -8.50 -67.80
CA PRO A 28 6.12 -7.29 -67.37
C PRO A 28 6.21 -7.22 -65.85
N VAL A 29 7.19 -6.46 -65.33
CA VAL A 29 7.38 -6.25 -63.90
C VAL A 29 7.23 -4.76 -63.56
N ARG A 30 6.50 -4.46 -62.47
CA ARG A 30 6.38 -3.12 -61.92
C ARG A 30 6.57 -3.17 -60.40
N PRO A 31 7.68 -2.65 -59.85
CA PRO A 31 7.94 -2.71 -58.40
C PRO A 31 6.78 -2.17 -57.56
N GLY A 32 6.35 -2.93 -56.54
CA GLY A 32 5.22 -2.59 -55.69
C GLY A 32 3.83 -2.87 -56.27
N TYR A 33 3.75 -3.54 -57.43
CA TYR A 33 2.50 -3.90 -58.09
C TYR A 33 2.48 -5.35 -58.57
N GLN A 34 1.31 -5.97 -58.53
CA GLN A 34 1.01 -7.26 -59.14
C GLN A 34 0.41 -7.04 -60.54
N PHE A 35 0.94 -7.74 -61.55
CA PHE A 35 0.38 -7.73 -62.90
C PHE A 35 -0.96 -8.49 -62.92
N THR A 36 -2.03 -7.85 -63.40
CA THR A 36 -3.38 -8.47 -63.45
C THR A 36 -3.73 -9.00 -64.84
N GLY A 37 -3.03 -8.52 -65.87
CA GLY A 37 -3.16 -8.96 -67.25
C GLY A 37 -3.16 -7.81 -68.26
N TRP A 38 -3.44 -8.16 -69.50
CA TRP A 38 -3.58 -7.24 -70.62
C TRP A 38 -5.05 -6.90 -70.87
N TYR A 39 -5.38 -5.64 -71.08
CA TYR A 39 -6.76 -5.15 -71.20
C TYR A 39 -6.95 -4.26 -72.42
N THR A 40 -8.17 -4.15 -72.93
CA THR A 40 -8.50 -3.34 -74.12
C THR A 40 -8.52 -1.83 -73.87
N ALA A 41 -8.33 -1.38 -72.62
CA ALA A 41 -8.29 0.04 -72.24
C ALA A 41 -7.24 0.28 -71.14
N PRO A 42 -6.68 1.51 -71.04
CA PRO A 42 -5.71 1.87 -70.00
C PRO A 42 -6.21 1.65 -68.57
N THR A 43 -7.50 1.88 -68.33
CA THR A 43 -8.20 1.63 -67.07
C THR A 43 -9.53 0.92 -67.37
N GLY A 44 -9.81 -0.19 -66.68
CA GLY A 44 -10.99 -1.00 -66.94
C GLY A 44 -10.91 -1.77 -68.27
N GLY A 45 -12.02 -1.86 -69.01
CA GLY A 45 -12.07 -2.64 -70.26
C GLY A 45 -12.08 -4.15 -70.03
N SER A 46 -12.03 -4.91 -71.13
CA SER A 46 -12.06 -6.37 -71.08
C SER A 46 -10.65 -6.94 -71.02
N LYS A 47 -10.43 -7.92 -70.15
CA LYS A 47 -9.18 -8.69 -70.11
C LYS A 47 -9.03 -9.44 -71.44
N TRP A 48 -7.88 -9.31 -72.07
CA TRP A 48 -7.59 -9.95 -73.34
C TRP A 48 -7.21 -11.41 -73.13
N ASP A 49 -7.78 -12.29 -73.96
CA ASP A 49 -7.47 -13.71 -74.01
C ASP A 49 -6.65 -13.99 -75.27
N PHE A 50 -5.33 -14.16 -75.09
CA PHE A 50 -4.39 -14.44 -76.18
C PHE A 50 -4.64 -15.80 -76.87
N ALA A 51 -5.28 -16.75 -76.19
CA ALA A 51 -5.54 -18.08 -76.75
C ALA A 51 -6.81 -18.11 -77.62
N ASN A 52 -7.81 -17.30 -77.27
CA ASN A 52 -9.14 -17.39 -77.89
C ASN A 52 -9.57 -16.14 -78.67
N THR A 53 -8.84 -15.03 -78.60
CA THR A 53 -9.22 -13.78 -79.26
C THR A 53 -8.27 -13.45 -80.41
N LYS A 54 -8.81 -13.36 -81.63
CA LYS A 54 -8.05 -12.96 -82.82
C LYS A 54 -7.96 -11.44 -82.93
N VAL A 55 -6.82 -10.96 -83.43
CA VAL A 55 -6.65 -9.55 -83.79
C VAL A 55 -7.28 -9.32 -85.15
N THR A 56 -8.32 -8.49 -85.21
CA THR A 56 -9.09 -8.21 -86.44
C THR A 56 -8.88 -6.80 -86.98
N ALA A 57 -8.29 -5.90 -86.19
CA ALA A 57 -7.95 -4.53 -86.57
C ALA A 57 -6.77 -4.02 -85.71
N ASP A 58 -6.22 -2.87 -86.08
CA ASP A 58 -5.22 -2.20 -85.27
C ASP A 58 -5.78 -1.84 -83.90
N MET A 59 -5.09 -2.30 -82.85
CA MET A 59 -5.49 -2.09 -81.48
C MET A 59 -4.28 -2.08 -80.56
N THR A 60 -4.49 -1.49 -79.38
CA THR A 60 -3.52 -1.46 -78.29
C THR A 60 -4.10 -2.19 -77.09
N LEU A 61 -3.34 -3.10 -76.48
CA LEU A 61 -3.62 -3.61 -75.15
C LEU A 61 -2.76 -2.91 -74.12
N TYR A 62 -3.32 -2.75 -72.95
CA TYR A 62 -2.73 -2.04 -71.83
C TYR A 62 -2.51 -3.03 -70.68
N GLY A 63 -1.27 -3.11 -70.21
CA GLY A 63 -0.96 -3.86 -69.00
C GLY A 63 -1.63 -3.19 -67.81
N GLN A 64 -2.40 -3.94 -67.02
CA GLN A 64 -3.00 -3.43 -65.79
C GLN A 64 -2.37 -4.08 -64.57
N TRP A 65 -2.44 -3.33 -63.47
CA TRP A 65 -1.66 -3.55 -62.27
C TRP A 65 -2.51 -3.31 -61.04
N GLN A 66 -2.33 -4.14 -60.02
CA GLN A 66 -2.89 -3.92 -58.69
C GLN A 66 -1.76 -3.58 -57.73
N LYS A 67 -1.90 -2.50 -56.95
CA LYS A 67 -0.89 -2.12 -55.93
C LYS A 67 -0.79 -3.26 -54.92
N LEU A 68 0.44 -3.68 -54.59
CA LEU A 68 0.68 -4.65 -53.53
C LEU A 68 0.40 -3.98 -52.18
N PRO A 69 -0.35 -4.65 -51.28
CA PRO A 69 -0.65 -4.10 -49.97
C PRO A 69 0.62 -4.02 -49.11
N THR A 70 0.74 -2.92 -48.38
CA THR A 70 1.77 -2.72 -47.36
C THR A 70 1.16 -2.88 -45.98
N VAL A 71 1.79 -3.71 -45.14
CA VAL A 71 1.42 -3.87 -43.74
C VAL A 71 2.40 -3.08 -42.89
N THR A 72 1.89 -2.15 -42.09
CA THR A 72 2.68 -1.37 -41.12
C THR A 72 2.39 -1.89 -39.72
N PHE A 73 3.44 -2.25 -39.01
CA PHE A 73 3.40 -2.68 -37.62
C PHE A 73 3.84 -1.52 -36.73
N HIS A 74 2.96 -1.14 -35.80
CA HIS A 74 3.20 -0.18 -34.73
C HIS A 74 3.35 -0.93 -33.39
N PRO A 75 4.58 -1.22 -32.91
CA PRO A 75 4.78 -2.05 -31.71
C PRO A 75 4.22 -1.46 -30.41
N CYS A 76 4.07 -0.13 -30.34
CA CYS A 76 3.52 0.61 -29.19
C CYS A 76 4.19 0.30 -27.83
N ASN A 77 5.46 -0.06 -27.87
CA ASN A 77 6.34 -0.32 -26.72
C ASN A 77 7.57 0.61 -26.67
N GLY A 78 7.68 1.57 -27.60
CA GLY A 78 8.84 2.46 -27.74
C GLY A 78 9.78 2.09 -28.90
N ASP A 79 9.62 0.89 -29.47
CA ASP A 79 10.33 0.48 -30.69
C ASP A 79 9.78 1.23 -31.92
N PRO A 80 10.60 1.46 -32.95
CA PRO A 80 10.15 2.11 -34.18
C PRO A 80 9.17 1.25 -34.96
N ASP A 81 8.31 1.92 -35.73
CA ASP A 81 7.41 1.26 -36.68
C ASP A 81 8.19 0.53 -37.77
N THR A 82 7.62 -0.56 -38.27
CA THR A 82 8.19 -1.34 -39.38
C THR A 82 7.11 -1.59 -40.43
N SER A 83 7.48 -1.66 -41.71
CA SER A 83 6.52 -1.94 -42.78
C SER A 83 7.05 -3.00 -43.73
N VAL A 84 6.15 -3.85 -44.23
CA VAL A 84 6.45 -4.91 -45.19
C VAL A 84 5.41 -4.88 -46.31
N THR A 85 5.87 -4.85 -47.57
CA THR A 85 5.01 -5.04 -48.73
C THR A 85 4.82 -6.54 -48.98
N LEU A 86 3.56 -6.98 -49.11
CA LEU A 86 3.24 -8.39 -49.35
C LEU A 86 3.55 -8.81 -50.80
N PRO A 87 3.87 -10.10 -51.04
CA PRO A 87 4.29 -10.57 -52.36
C PRO A 87 3.14 -10.59 -53.39
N THR A 88 1.89 -10.77 -52.95
CA THR A 88 0.70 -10.73 -53.79
C THR A 88 -0.50 -10.20 -53.01
N VAL A 89 -1.51 -9.70 -53.72
CA VAL A 89 -2.81 -9.35 -53.15
C VAL A 89 -3.50 -10.61 -52.66
N GLY A 90 -4.11 -10.55 -51.47
CA GLY A 90 -4.75 -11.68 -50.81
C GLY A 90 -3.78 -12.57 -50.01
N SER A 91 -2.49 -12.23 -49.98
CA SER A 91 -1.53 -12.84 -49.04
C SER A 91 -1.93 -12.57 -47.60
N THR A 92 -1.51 -13.44 -46.69
CA THR A 92 -1.75 -13.30 -45.24
C THR A 92 -0.53 -12.70 -44.55
N THR A 93 -0.70 -12.27 -43.29
CA THR A 93 0.39 -11.68 -42.49
C THR A 93 1.27 -12.71 -41.78
N ALA A 94 0.92 -14.00 -41.82
CA ALA A 94 1.55 -15.04 -41.00
C ALA A 94 3.08 -15.16 -41.16
N SER A 95 3.61 -14.92 -42.37
CA SER A 95 5.05 -15.00 -42.65
C SER A 95 5.83 -13.70 -42.43
N VAL A 96 5.14 -12.59 -42.19
CA VAL A 96 5.73 -11.25 -42.07
C VAL A 96 5.57 -10.65 -40.67
N MET A 97 5.03 -11.43 -39.72
CA MET A 97 4.91 -10.99 -38.33
C MET A 97 6.29 -10.68 -37.76
N PRO A 98 6.46 -9.52 -37.08
CA PRO A 98 7.73 -9.18 -36.46
C PRO A 98 8.04 -10.16 -35.31
N ALA A 99 9.32 -10.29 -34.97
CA ALA A 99 9.74 -11.02 -33.78
C ALA A 99 9.09 -10.41 -32.52
N ASN A 100 8.78 -11.25 -31.54
CA ASN A 100 8.19 -10.79 -30.28
C ASN A 100 9.10 -9.74 -29.64
N THR A 101 8.57 -8.53 -29.45
CA THR A 101 9.23 -7.48 -28.66
C THR A 101 8.78 -7.57 -27.20
N SER A 102 9.32 -6.72 -26.33
CA SER A 102 8.92 -6.68 -24.92
C SER A 102 8.56 -5.26 -24.50
N LYS A 103 7.67 -5.16 -23.51
CA LYS A 103 7.33 -3.90 -22.83
C LYS A 103 7.40 -4.16 -21.34
N GLN A 104 8.22 -3.38 -20.63
CA GLN A 104 8.42 -3.55 -19.20
C GLN A 104 7.08 -3.56 -18.45
N TYR A 105 6.89 -4.51 -17.53
CA TYR A 105 5.68 -4.68 -16.70
C TYR A 105 4.38 -4.99 -17.46
N HIS A 106 4.46 -5.36 -18.75
CA HIS A 106 3.28 -5.70 -19.55
C HIS A 106 3.45 -7.06 -20.23
N ASP A 107 2.31 -7.68 -20.52
CA ASP A 107 2.18 -8.85 -21.39
C ASP A 107 1.69 -8.41 -22.76
N PHE A 108 2.21 -9.02 -23.82
CA PHE A 108 1.75 -8.73 -25.18
C PHE A 108 0.36 -9.35 -25.41
N ALA A 109 -0.64 -8.51 -25.65
CA ALA A 109 -2.01 -8.96 -25.87
C ALA A 109 -2.29 -9.36 -27.33
N GLY A 110 -1.42 -8.96 -28.26
CA GLY A 110 -1.53 -9.24 -29.69
C GLY A 110 -1.47 -8.00 -30.56
N TRP A 111 -1.62 -8.22 -31.85
CA TRP A 111 -1.73 -7.17 -32.87
C TRP A 111 -3.19 -6.86 -33.16
N PHE A 112 -3.54 -5.60 -33.37
CA PHE A 112 -4.92 -5.13 -33.54
C PHE A 112 -5.00 -4.13 -34.69
N THR A 113 -6.17 -3.95 -35.29
CA THR A 113 -6.38 -2.92 -36.33
C THR A 113 -6.69 -1.53 -35.76
N THR A 114 -6.75 -1.39 -34.43
CA THR A 114 -6.95 -0.12 -33.74
C THR A 114 -5.89 0.09 -32.64
N PRO A 115 -5.50 1.34 -32.34
CA PRO A 115 -4.51 1.64 -31.29
C PRO A 115 -4.91 1.18 -29.88
N SER A 116 -6.20 1.00 -29.62
CA SER A 116 -6.71 0.46 -28.35
C SER A 116 -8.03 -0.30 -28.56
N GLY A 117 -8.26 -1.31 -27.71
CA GLY A 117 -9.48 -2.13 -27.74
C GLY A 117 -9.59 -3.02 -28.99
N GLY A 118 -10.80 -3.50 -29.28
CA GLY A 118 -11.07 -4.35 -30.44
C GLY A 118 -10.76 -5.83 -30.22
N THR A 119 -10.64 -6.57 -31.32
CA THR A 119 -10.29 -8.00 -31.30
C THR A 119 -8.91 -8.21 -31.92
N PRO A 120 -8.12 -9.18 -31.42
CA PRO A 120 -6.81 -9.48 -32.00
C PRO A 120 -6.93 -9.82 -33.47
N TRP A 121 -6.03 -9.26 -34.28
CA TRP A 121 -5.89 -9.56 -35.69
C TRP A 121 -5.60 -11.05 -35.90
N ASN A 122 -6.42 -11.68 -36.74
CA ASN A 122 -6.17 -13.05 -37.18
C ASN A 122 -5.15 -13.03 -38.32
N VAL A 123 -3.95 -13.54 -38.05
CA VAL A 123 -2.82 -13.54 -39.00
C VAL A 123 -3.10 -14.28 -40.31
N GLY A 124 -4.10 -15.16 -40.34
CA GLY A 124 -4.56 -15.89 -41.53
C GLY A 124 -5.55 -15.13 -42.40
N THR A 125 -5.90 -13.89 -42.05
CA THR A 125 -6.82 -13.06 -42.84
C THR A 125 -6.12 -12.55 -44.11
N PRO A 126 -6.70 -12.76 -45.31
CA PRO A 126 -6.17 -12.21 -46.56
C PRO A 126 -6.14 -10.67 -46.55
N VAL A 127 -5.03 -10.09 -46.98
CA VAL A 127 -4.83 -8.63 -47.03
C VAL A 127 -4.87 -8.17 -48.49
N ASN A 128 -5.77 -7.22 -48.79
CA ASN A 128 -6.01 -6.74 -50.16
C ASN A 128 -5.66 -5.26 -50.36
N THR A 129 -5.47 -4.51 -49.28
CA THR A 129 -5.12 -3.09 -49.24
C THR A 129 -4.11 -2.85 -48.13
N ASP A 130 -3.54 -1.65 -48.07
CA ASP A 130 -2.66 -1.26 -46.98
C ASP A 130 -3.35 -1.48 -45.61
N LEU A 131 -2.58 -1.94 -44.62
CA LEU A 131 -3.07 -2.39 -43.32
C LEU A 131 -2.14 -1.91 -42.20
N ASP A 132 -2.69 -1.22 -41.21
CA ASP A 132 -1.99 -0.86 -39.99
C ASP A 132 -2.34 -1.84 -38.86
N LEU A 133 -1.32 -2.34 -38.18
CA LEU A 133 -1.44 -3.23 -37.03
C LEU A 133 -0.74 -2.61 -35.81
N TYR A 134 -1.46 -2.50 -34.70
CA TYR A 134 -1.01 -1.91 -33.45
C TYR A 134 -0.81 -3.00 -32.40
N GLY A 135 0.38 -3.05 -31.81
CA GLY A 135 0.68 -3.92 -30.69
C GLY A 135 -0.02 -3.43 -29.43
N GLN A 136 -0.89 -4.25 -28.84
CA GLN A 136 -1.53 -3.92 -27.57
C GLN A 136 -0.92 -4.72 -26.43
N TRP A 137 -0.88 -4.10 -25.25
CA TRP A 137 -0.16 -4.58 -24.09
C TRP A 137 -1.05 -4.53 -22.86
N LYS A 138 -1.12 -5.62 -22.11
CA LYS A 138 -1.85 -5.69 -20.85
C LYS A 138 -0.87 -5.48 -19.70
N ARG A 139 -1.11 -4.48 -18.85
CA ARG A 139 -0.27 -4.24 -17.67
C ARG A 139 -0.42 -5.42 -16.70
N ARG A 140 0.70 -5.96 -16.22
CA ARG A 140 0.73 -7.02 -15.21
C ARG A 140 0.32 -6.46 -13.86
N THR A 141 -0.38 -7.29 -13.09
CA THR A 141 -0.86 -6.94 -11.74
C THR A 141 -0.63 -8.09 -10.79
N HIS A 142 -0.38 -7.76 -9.53
CA HIS A 142 -0.08 -8.71 -8.45
C HIS A 142 -1.04 -8.51 -7.28
N GLN A 143 -1.29 -9.58 -6.54
CA GLN A 143 -2.08 -9.59 -5.31
C GLN A 143 -1.16 -9.42 -4.10
N VAL A 144 -1.40 -8.38 -3.33
CA VAL A 144 -0.70 -8.09 -2.07
C VAL A 144 -1.64 -8.35 -0.91
N THR A 145 -1.29 -9.32 -0.06
CA THR A 145 -2.00 -9.61 1.18
C THR A 145 -1.34 -8.87 2.34
N LEU A 146 -2.13 -8.14 3.12
CA LEU A 146 -1.67 -7.51 4.36
C LEU A 146 -2.13 -8.36 5.54
N ASP A 147 -1.18 -8.97 6.23
CA ASP A 147 -1.38 -9.71 7.47
C ASP A 147 -1.17 -8.77 8.66
N ALA A 148 -2.21 -8.62 9.49
CA ALA A 148 -2.22 -7.73 10.63
C ALA A 148 -1.42 -8.25 11.84
N ASP A 149 -0.94 -9.50 11.84
CA ASP A 149 -0.14 -10.10 12.93
C ASP A 149 -0.77 -9.92 14.32
N GLY A 150 -2.03 -10.33 14.45
CA GLY A 150 -2.82 -10.19 15.67
C GLY A 150 -3.40 -8.80 15.90
N GLY A 151 -3.16 -7.84 15.01
CA GLY A 151 -3.97 -6.61 14.91
C GLY A 151 -5.38 -6.89 14.41
N THR A 152 -6.28 -5.92 14.60
CA THR A 152 -7.68 -5.99 14.19
C THR A 152 -8.08 -4.81 13.31
N GLY A 153 -9.14 -4.95 12.52
CA GLY A 153 -9.49 -3.97 11.50
C GLY A 153 -8.54 -4.04 10.31
N GLY A 154 -8.36 -2.93 9.59
CA GLY A 154 -7.51 -2.89 8.40
C GLY A 154 -8.29 -2.65 7.10
N PRO A 155 -7.57 -2.38 5.99
CA PRO A 155 -8.16 -2.34 4.66
C PRO A 155 -8.58 -3.75 4.20
N ALA A 156 -9.42 -3.81 3.16
CA ALA A 156 -9.67 -5.05 2.46
C ALA A 156 -8.37 -5.62 1.86
N THR A 157 -8.24 -6.94 1.93
CA THR A 157 -7.07 -7.72 1.49
C THR A 157 -7.57 -9.00 0.79
N PRO A 158 -6.93 -9.47 -0.31
CA PRO A 158 -5.76 -8.91 -0.98
C PRO A 158 -6.06 -7.62 -1.78
N ARG A 159 -5.02 -6.84 -2.04
CA ARG A 159 -5.05 -5.64 -2.88
C ARG A 159 -4.39 -5.93 -4.22
N THR A 160 -5.01 -5.48 -5.30
CA THR A 160 -4.40 -5.56 -6.64
C THR A 160 -3.52 -4.34 -6.88
N VAL A 161 -2.25 -4.56 -7.21
CA VAL A 161 -1.24 -3.52 -7.49
C VAL A 161 -0.64 -3.79 -8.86
N ASN A 162 -0.38 -2.76 -9.66
CA ASN A 162 0.33 -2.96 -10.94
C ASN A 162 1.79 -3.32 -10.67
N GLU A 163 2.36 -4.18 -11.51
CA GLU A 163 3.78 -4.48 -11.42
C GLU A 163 4.64 -3.23 -11.60
N GLY A 164 5.65 -3.09 -10.74
CA GLY A 164 6.55 -1.94 -10.67
C GLY A 164 6.02 -0.76 -9.85
N ASP A 165 4.72 -0.70 -9.52
CA ASP A 165 4.18 0.34 -8.66
C ASP A 165 4.36 -0.03 -7.17
N PRO A 166 4.57 0.95 -6.26
CA PRO A 166 4.46 0.72 -4.83
C PRO A 166 3.00 0.55 -4.41
N ILE A 167 2.77 -0.03 -3.22
CA ILE A 167 1.42 -0.16 -2.64
C ILE A 167 0.83 1.22 -2.31
N GLY A 168 1.70 2.17 -1.92
CA GLY A 168 1.34 3.53 -1.56
C GLY A 168 0.76 3.65 -0.15
N THR A 169 0.06 4.76 0.09
CA THR A 169 -0.59 5.03 1.38
C THR A 169 -1.83 4.16 1.56
N ILE A 170 -1.96 3.58 2.75
CA ILE A 170 -3.07 2.71 3.10
C ILE A 170 -3.93 3.41 4.15
N ALA A 171 -5.19 3.69 3.80
CA ALA A 171 -6.17 4.16 4.77
C ALA A 171 -6.61 3.02 5.69
N ASN A 172 -6.98 3.36 6.93
CA ASN A 172 -7.48 2.43 7.94
C ASN A 172 -6.53 1.25 8.17
N LEU A 173 -5.27 1.53 8.52
CA LEU A 173 -4.34 0.49 8.94
C LEU A 173 -4.93 -0.32 10.10
N PRO A 174 -4.56 -1.62 10.23
CA PRO A 174 -4.94 -2.40 11.40
C PRO A 174 -4.52 -1.69 12.69
N ALA A 175 -5.23 -1.97 13.78
CA ALA A 175 -4.92 -1.48 15.12
C ALA A 175 -4.68 -2.63 16.08
N LYS A 176 -3.70 -2.47 16.97
CA LYS A 176 -3.41 -3.40 18.06
C LYS A 176 -3.30 -2.59 19.34
N LEU A 177 -4.05 -2.99 20.36
CA LEU A 177 -4.17 -2.21 21.60
C LEU A 177 -2.79 -1.96 22.23
N GLY A 178 -2.48 -0.69 22.50
CA GLY A 178 -1.22 -0.25 23.10
C GLY A 178 0.03 -0.45 22.22
N HIS A 179 -0.16 -0.63 20.91
CA HIS A 179 0.94 -0.76 19.95
C HIS A 179 0.65 0.07 18.71
N HIS A 180 1.71 0.59 18.09
CA HIS A 180 1.68 1.14 16.75
C HIS A 180 2.42 0.22 15.77
N ILE A 181 2.08 0.33 14.49
CA ILE A 181 2.81 -0.37 13.43
C ILE A 181 4.14 0.36 13.24
N SER A 182 5.25 -0.33 13.52
CA SER A 182 6.60 0.19 13.32
C SER A 182 7.07 -0.05 11.88
N SER A 183 6.77 -1.22 11.32
CA SER A 183 7.10 -1.55 9.93
C SER A 183 6.22 -2.66 9.35
N TRP A 184 6.42 -2.97 8.07
CA TRP A 184 5.89 -4.14 7.39
C TRP A 184 7.04 -5.03 6.95
N THR A 185 6.86 -6.35 6.99
CA THR A 185 7.88 -7.32 6.56
C THR A 185 7.31 -8.24 5.49
N ASN A 186 8.05 -8.44 4.40
CA ASN A 186 7.68 -9.43 3.40
C ASN A 186 7.89 -10.84 3.97
N THR A 187 6.84 -11.64 4.05
CA THR A 187 6.91 -12.95 4.70
C THR A 187 7.76 -13.97 3.94
N ALA A 188 7.91 -13.82 2.63
CA ALA A 188 8.71 -14.72 1.81
C ALA A 188 10.21 -14.47 1.97
N THR A 189 10.62 -13.21 2.12
CA THR A 189 12.05 -12.83 2.20
C THR A 189 12.51 -12.53 3.63
N GLY A 190 11.59 -12.21 4.54
CA GLY A 190 11.89 -11.72 5.88
C GLY A 190 12.40 -10.28 5.93
N ASN A 191 12.48 -9.59 4.78
CA ASN A 191 13.01 -8.23 4.71
C ASN A 191 11.93 -7.19 5.04
N PRO A 192 12.31 -6.05 5.65
CA PRO A 192 11.40 -4.93 5.82
C PRO A 192 10.91 -4.43 4.46
N TRP A 193 9.70 -3.90 4.43
CA TRP A 193 9.03 -3.42 3.22
C TRP A 193 8.50 -1.99 3.44
N ASN A 194 8.91 -1.09 2.57
CA ASN A 194 8.41 0.27 2.50
C ASN A 194 7.18 0.36 1.58
N LEU A 195 5.98 0.41 2.16
CA LEU A 195 4.72 0.47 1.42
C LEU A 195 4.68 1.58 0.35
N ALA A 196 5.28 2.74 0.62
CA ALA A 196 5.23 3.90 -0.26
C ALA A 196 6.34 3.92 -1.33
N GLY A 197 7.40 3.12 -1.16
CA GLY A 197 8.60 3.20 -2.01
C GLY A 197 8.96 1.91 -2.74
N ASP A 198 8.72 0.75 -2.14
CA ASP A 198 9.19 -0.51 -2.70
C ASP A 198 8.25 -1.02 -3.80
N PRO A 199 8.77 -1.37 -5.00
CA PRO A 199 7.96 -1.79 -6.13
C PRO A 199 7.45 -3.21 -5.96
N VAL A 200 6.16 -3.43 -6.24
CA VAL A 200 5.58 -4.77 -6.25
C VAL A 200 5.95 -5.48 -7.55
N MET A 201 6.63 -6.63 -7.43
CA MET A 201 7.13 -7.40 -8.58
C MET A 201 6.49 -8.79 -8.72
N ALA A 202 5.79 -9.25 -7.69
CA ALA A 202 5.12 -10.54 -7.62
C ALA A 202 4.04 -10.50 -6.54
N ASP A 203 3.15 -11.49 -6.55
CA ASP A 203 2.24 -11.75 -5.44
C ASP A 203 3.02 -11.89 -4.13
N MET A 204 2.52 -11.27 -3.05
CA MET A 204 3.21 -11.27 -1.77
C MET A 204 2.30 -11.08 -0.58
N THR A 205 2.79 -11.51 0.59
CA THR A 205 2.18 -11.21 1.88
C THR A 205 3.13 -10.33 2.69
N LEU A 206 2.61 -9.21 3.17
CA LEU A 206 3.31 -8.34 4.10
C LEU A 206 2.68 -8.50 5.49
N LYS A 207 3.52 -8.75 6.49
CA LYS A 207 3.12 -8.89 7.88
C LYS A 207 3.46 -7.63 8.67
N ALA A 208 2.51 -7.11 9.43
CA ALA A 208 2.72 -5.97 10.31
C ALA A 208 3.72 -6.30 11.42
N VAL A 209 4.61 -5.36 11.71
CA VAL A 209 5.53 -5.42 12.84
C VAL A 209 5.09 -4.36 13.85
N TRP A 210 4.72 -4.82 15.04
CA TRP A 210 4.16 -4.00 16.10
C TRP A 210 5.22 -3.60 17.10
N GLU A 211 5.20 -2.33 17.50
CA GLU A 211 6.02 -1.79 18.57
C GLU A 211 5.11 -1.27 19.69
N PRO A 212 5.34 -1.66 20.96
CA PRO A 212 4.56 -1.16 22.09
C PRO A 212 4.66 0.35 22.21
N ASP A 213 3.54 1.01 22.48
CA ASP A 213 3.51 2.44 22.73
C ASP A 213 4.23 2.77 24.06
N MET A 214 4.97 3.87 24.07
CA MET A 214 5.67 4.34 25.25
C MET A 214 4.78 5.28 26.09
N TYR A 215 4.67 4.98 27.38
CA TYR A 215 3.89 5.76 28.33
C TYR A 215 4.79 6.54 29.27
N THR A 216 4.36 7.75 29.61
CA THR A 216 4.97 8.56 30.67
C THR A 216 4.18 8.38 31.96
N VAL A 217 4.83 7.86 32.99
CA VAL A 217 4.29 7.74 34.34
C VAL A 217 4.76 8.94 35.14
N ARG A 218 3.82 9.84 35.46
CA ARG A 218 4.05 11.05 36.20
C ARG A 218 3.68 10.88 37.67
N PHE A 219 4.64 11.19 38.54
CA PHE A 219 4.41 11.15 39.98
C PHE A 219 4.03 12.54 40.49
N LEU A 220 2.96 12.62 41.29
CA LEU A 220 2.51 13.86 41.92
C LEU A 220 2.49 13.71 43.44
N ASN A 221 2.95 14.75 44.15
CA ASN A 221 2.85 14.84 45.60
C ASN A 221 2.17 16.16 45.99
N PRO A 222 0.85 16.30 45.77
CA PRO A 222 0.16 17.58 45.88
C PRO A 222 0.17 18.17 47.29
N ASP A 223 0.32 17.32 48.31
CA ASP A 223 0.36 17.73 49.70
C ASP A 223 1.70 18.35 50.13
N SER A 224 2.73 18.27 49.28
CA SER A 224 4.08 18.77 49.59
C SER A 224 4.56 19.75 48.51
N PRO A 225 5.22 20.86 48.89
CA PRO A 225 5.83 21.78 47.93
C PRO A 225 7.14 21.24 47.32
N ALA A 226 7.69 20.15 47.86
CA ALA A 226 8.91 19.54 47.36
C ALA A 226 8.67 18.83 46.02
N ALA A 227 9.70 18.80 45.17
CA ALA A 227 9.62 18.13 43.88
C ALA A 227 9.28 16.64 44.06
N PRO A 228 8.30 16.10 43.29
CA PRO A 228 8.02 14.68 43.29
C PRO A 228 9.15 13.88 42.61
N PRO A 229 9.14 12.53 42.71
CA PRO A 229 10.04 11.68 41.95
C PRO A 229 9.96 11.95 40.44
N ALA A 230 11.07 11.68 39.74
CA ALA A 230 11.15 11.84 38.29
C ALA A 230 10.15 10.93 37.56
N ASP A 231 9.63 11.44 36.45
CA ASP A 231 8.77 10.69 35.54
C ASP A 231 9.51 9.44 35.01
N GLN A 232 8.76 8.37 34.80
CA GLN A 232 9.27 7.13 34.20
C GLN A 232 8.68 6.90 32.82
N HIS A 233 9.47 6.33 31.91
CA HIS A 233 9.02 5.96 30.57
C HIS A 233 8.96 4.44 30.46
N VAL A 234 7.75 3.90 30.26
CA VAL A 234 7.49 2.47 30.32
C VAL A 234 6.67 2.06 29.11
N PRO A 235 7.03 0.99 28.37
CA PRO A 235 6.21 0.51 27.26
C PRO A 235 4.88 -0.05 27.76
N TYR A 236 3.88 -0.13 26.88
CA TYR A 236 2.65 -0.85 27.14
C TYR A 236 2.91 -2.27 27.68
N GLY A 237 2.22 -2.67 28.74
CA GLY A 237 2.43 -3.95 29.42
C GLY A 237 3.72 -4.04 30.26
N GLY A 238 4.53 -2.98 30.31
CA GLY A 238 5.71 -2.91 31.16
C GLY A 238 5.38 -2.59 32.62
N SER A 239 6.30 -2.93 33.53
CA SER A 239 6.20 -2.62 34.96
C SER A 239 6.80 -1.24 35.25
N VAL A 240 6.13 -0.50 36.14
CA VAL A 240 6.65 0.77 36.67
C VAL A 240 7.63 0.48 37.80
N GLY A 241 8.81 1.08 37.78
CA GLY A 241 9.75 0.98 38.89
C GLY A 241 9.19 1.68 40.13
N ASN A 242 9.30 1.05 41.29
CA ASN A 242 8.89 1.69 42.55
C ASN A 242 9.81 2.90 42.83
N PRO A 243 9.29 4.14 42.84
CA PRO A 243 10.13 5.30 43.14
C PRO A 243 10.52 5.31 44.63
N ALA A 244 11.50 6.15 44.97
CA ALA A 244 11.73 6.48 46.37
C ALA A 244 10.47 7.11 46.99
N ASN A 245 10.30 6.93 48.31
CA ASN A 245 9.20 7.56 49.02
C ASN A 245 9.24 9.09 48.80
N PRO A 246 8.09 9.72 48.50
CA PRO A 246 8.03 11.15 48.28
C PRO A 246 8.32 11.90 49.58
N ALA A 247 8.72 13.17 49.45
CA ALA A 247 8.94 14.02 50.60
C ALA A 247 7.68 14.13 51.47
N ILE A 248 7.84 13.91 52.78
CA ILE A 248 6.75 13.94 53.75
C ILE A 248 6.18 15.37 53.80
N PRO A 249 4.86 15.55 53.61
CA PRO A 249 4.24 16.86 53.71
C PRO A 249 4.21 17.33 55.17
N VAL A 250 4.34 18.65 55.36
CA VAL A 250 4.35 19.28 56.68
C VAL A 250 2.98 19.91 56.92
N TYR A 251 2.30 19.41 57.94
CA TYR A 251 1.06 19.98 58.44
C TYR A 251 1.36 20.69 59.78
N PRO A 252 1.09 22.00 59.91
CA PRO A 252 1.27 22.70 61.17
C PRO A 252 0.50 22.00 62.29
N ASP A 253 1.13 21.89 63.46
CA ASP A 253 0.54 21.35 64.69
C ASP A 253 0.06 19.89 64.62
N GLU A 254 0.50 19.16 63.59
CA GLU A 254 0.18 17.74 63.39
C GLU A 254 1.45 16.88 63.44
N ALA A 255 1.29 15.61 63.77
CA ALA A 255 2.37 14.64 63.68
C ALA A 255 2.68 14.30 62.22
N ALA A 256 3.90 13.81 61.96
CA ALA A 256 4.30 13.41 60.61
C ALA A 256 3.27 12.42 60.00
N PRO A 257 2.71 12.68 58.82
CA PRO A 257 1.70 11.82 58.22
C PRO A 257 2.27 10.47 57.79
N ASP A 258 1.41 9.47 57.66
CA ASP A 258 1.77 8.12 57.19
C ASP A 258 1.57 7.99 55.67
N PHE A 259 2.56 7.46 54.95
CA PHE A 259 2.49 7.31 53.50
C PHE A 259 1.70 6.04 53.12
N LYS A 260 0.56 6.21 52.45
CA LYS A 260 -0.29 5.07 52.05
C LYS A 260 0.09 4.47 50.69
N GLY A 261 0.94 5.15 49.93
CA GLY A 261 1.42 4.70 48.63
C GLY A 261 1.01 5.63 47.50
N TRP A 262 1.19 5.13 46.29
CA TRP A 262 0.88 5.82 45.05
C TRP A 262 -0.47 5.34 44.50
N PHE A 263 -1.33 6.26 44.10
CA PHE A 263 -2.69 5.98 43.65
C PHE A 263 -2.92 6.52 42.24
N THR A 264 -3.66 5.76 41.44
CA THR A 264 -4.07 6.19 40.10
C THR A 264 -5.08 7.34 40.17
N SER A 265 -5.37 7.97 39.04
CA SER A 265 -6.43 9.00 38.95
C SER A 265 -7.82 8.47 39.30
N GLN A 266 -8.03 7.15 39.23
CA GLN A 266 -9.26 6.46 39.63
C GLN A 266 -9.25 6.03 41.11
N ASP A 267 -8.30 6.55 41.90
CA ASP A 267 -8.13 6.26 43.32
C ASP A 267 -7.86 4.78 43.65
N THR A 268 -7.20 4.07 42.74
CA THR A 268 -6.74 2.70 42.99
C THR A 268 -5.27 2.71 43.38
N ARG A 269 -4.92 2.05 44.49
CA ARG A 269 -3.52 1.93 44.92
C ARG A 269 -2.72 1.13 43.90
N TRP A 270 -1.62 1.69 43.41
CA TRP A 270 -0.74 1.04 42.45
C TRP A 270 0.15 -0.01 43.12
N ASP A 271 0.16 -1.24 42.59
CA ASP A 271 1.06 -2.30 43.04
C ASP A 271 2.26 -2.44 42.11
N PHE A 272 3.39 -1.85 42.50
CA PHE A 272 4.65 -1.90 41.74
C PHE A 272 5.24 -3.31 41.58
N ARG A 273 4.70 -4.34 42.23
CA ARG A 273 5.18 -5.73 42.08
C ARG A 273 4.49 -6.50 40.98
N THR A 274 3.22 -6.18 40.71
CA THR A 274 2.37 -7.00 39.84
C THR A 274 1.67 -6.19 38.74
N ALA A 275 1.47 -4.89 38.95
CA ALA A 275 0.77 -4.05 37.98
C ALA A 275 1.68 -3.69 36.79
N THR A 276 1.05 -3.61 35.63
CA THR A 276 1.66 -3.21 34.36
C THR A 276 0.85 -2.09 33.73
N ILE A 277 1.49 -1.29 32.87
CA ILE A 277 0.79 -0.23 32.13
C ILE A 277 -0.29 -0.84 31.23
N GLY A 278 -1.53 -0.37 31.43
CA GLY A 278 -2.73 -0.80 30.72
C GLY A 278 -3.49 0.36 30.07
N PRO A 279 -4.48 0.06 29.24
CA PRO A 279 -5.22 1.05 28.43
C PRO A 279 -6.12 1.97 29.27
N ASP A 280 -6.47 1.56 30.48
CA ASP A 280 -7.35 2.23 31.43
C ASP A 280 -6.62 3.21 32.37
N GLN A 281 -5.28 3.17 32.36
CA GLN A 281 -4.44 3.90 33.31
C GLN A 281 -3.87 5.20 32.77
N ALA A 282 -3.99 5.44 31.46
CA ALA A 282 -3.39 6.59 30.79
C ALA A 282 -4.43 7.37 29.98
N ASN A 283 -4.18 8.67 29.83
CA ASN A 283 -4.97 9.51 28.94
C ASN A 283 -4.61 9.28 27.46
N ASN A 284 -5.33 9.96 26.56
CA ASN A 284 -5.10 9.91 25.11
C ASN A 284 -3.70 10.39 24.67
N SER A 285 -2.90 10.96 25.57
CA SER A 285 -1.51 11.38 25.33
C SER A 285 -0.49 10.40 25.92
N HIS A 286 -0.91 9.18 26.29
CA HIS A 286 -0.08 8.16 26.92
C HIS A 286 0.57 8.63 28.23
N ILE A 287 -0.13 9.49 29.00
CA ILE A 287 0.31 9.92 30.33
C ILE A 287 -0.56 9.24 31.40
N MET A 288 0.10 8.52 32.29
CA MET A 288 -0.47 7.97 33.52
C MET A 288 -0.02 8.83 34.71
N VAL A 289 -0.92 9.12 35.64
CA VAL A 289 -0.61 9.89 36.85
C VAL A 289 -0.74 9.00 38.08
N LEU A 290 0.32 9.00 38.89
CA LEU A 290 0.38 8.37 40.20
C LEU A 290 0.54 9.44 41.28
N THR A 291 -0.46 9.56 42.15
CA THR A 291 -0.51 10.57 43.20
C THR A 291 -0.18 9.95 44.55
N ALA A 292 0.76 10.55 45.27
CA ALA A 292 1.08 10.19 46.65
C ALA A 292 -0.12 10.46 47.55
N LYS A 293 -0.52 9.48 48.37
CA LYS A 293 -1.55 9.66 49.39
C LYS A 293 -1.00 9.47 50.79
N TRP A 294 -1.53 10.28 51.70
CA TRP A 294 -1.09 10.40 53.08
C TRP A 294 -2.26 10.28 54.04
N THR A 295 -2.03 9.67 55.19
CA THR A 295 -2.94 9.77 56.34
C THR A 295 -2.37 10.75 57.35
N ARG A 296 -3.09 11.84 57.59
CA ARG A 296 -2.74 12.86 58.58
C ARG A 296 -2.78 12.25 59.98
N ARG A 297 -1.89 12.70 60.86
CA ARG A 297 -1.80 12.19 62.24
C ARG A 297 -1.73 13.33 63.23
N VAL A 298 -2.31 13.14 64.40
CA VAL A 298 -2.28 14.12 65.51
C VAL A 298 -1.66 13.46 66.73
N THR A 299 -0.89 14.23 67.50
CA THR A 299 -0.40 13.78 68.81
C THR A 299 -1.29 14.38 69.89
N ILE A 300 -2.00 13.53 70.61
CA ILE A 300 -2.77 13.92 71.78
C ILE A 300 -1.89 13.75 73.00
N THR A 301 -1.71 14.82 73.78
CA THR A 301 -0.98 14.79 75.06
C THR A 301 -1.97 14.77 76.21
N TYR A 302 -1.61 14.05 77.28
CA TYR A 302 -2.44 13.88 78.46
C TYR A 302 -1.76 14.56 79.65
N ASP A 303 -2.45 15.50 80.25
CA ASP A 303 -1.99 16.21 81.45
C ASP A 303 -3.02 16.06 82.57
N LEU A 304 -2.56 15.65 83.75
CA LEU A 304 -3.38 15.58 84.98
C LEU A 304 -3.32 16.90 85.79
N GLY A 305 -2.58 17.90 85.32
CA GLY A 305 -2.34 19.15 86.03
C GLY A 305 -1.58 18.90 87.33
N GLN A 306 -2.15 19.34 88.46
CA GLN A 306 -1.58 19.16 89.80
C GLN A 306 -2.06 17.87 90.52
N ALA A 307 -2.85 17.02 89.87
CA ALA A 307 -3.37 15.81 90.50
C ALA A 307 -2.27 14.73 90.64
N ALA A 308 -2.20 14.09 91.81
CA ALA A 308 -1.27 12.98 92.05
C ALA A 308 -1.79 11.68 91.44
N GLY A 309 -1.07 11.09 90.48
CA GLY A 309 -1.38 9.78 89.90
C GLY A 309 -0.40 9.40 88.78
N ASP A 310 -0.23 8.10 88.54
CA ASP A 310 0.62 7.62 87.46
C ASP A 310 -0.17 7.53 86.15
N LEU A 311 0.33 8.19 85.10
CA LEU A 311 -0.08 7.97 83.72
C LEU A 311 0.87 6.97 83.07
N SER A 312 0.35 5.83 82.62
CA SER A 312 1.12 4.87 81.83
C SER A 312 1.45 5.37 80.42
N ILE A 313 0.68 6.35 79.92
CA ILE A 313 0.83 6.97 78.61
C ILE A 313 0.58 8.47 78.76
N THR A 314 1.58 9.30 78.45
CA THR A 314 1.51 10.77 78.53
C THR A 314 1.25 11.43 77.18
N ALA A 315 1.38 10.69 76.08
CA ALA A 315 0.98 11.12 74.74
C ALA A 315 0.70 9.93 73.84
N GLN A 316 -0.20 10.10 72.87
CA GLN A 316 -0.43 9.14 71.80
C GLN A 316 -0.61 9.81 70.45
N THR A 317 0.03 9.24 69.42
CA THR A 317 -0.18 9.66 68.04
C THR A 317 -1.22 8.76 67.39
N ILE A 318 -2.29 9.35 66.89
CA ILE A 318 -3.37 8.65 66.18
C ILE A 318 -3.55 9.22 64.78
N ASP A 319 -4.14 8.42 63.88
CA ASP A 319 -4.62 8.91 62.60
C ASP A 319 -5.76 9.91 62.84
N LYS A 320 -5.73 11.03 62.13
CA LYS A 320 -6.78 12.05 62.22
C LYS A 320 -8.12 11.44 61.81
N ASP A 321 -9.19 11.90 62.47
CA ASP A 321 -10.57 11.43 62.25
C ASP A 321 -10.81 9.96 62.66
N THR A 322 -9.92 9.37 63.46
CA THR A 322 -10.13 8.06 64.11
C THR A 322 -10.56 8.21 65.56
N THR A 323 -11.18 7.16 66.12
CA THR A 323 -11.62 7.14 67.52
C THR A 323 -10.41 7.07 68.46
N LEU A 324 -10.32 8.04 69.37
CA LEU A 324 -9.29 8.09 70.41
C LEU A 324 -9.63 7.12 71.55
N ASN A 325 -8.79 6.11 71.76
CA ASN A 325 -8.83 5.30 72.97
C ASN A 325 -7.97 5.98 74.05
N ALA A 326 -8.57 6.86 74.85
CA ALA A 326 -7.84 7.61 75.86
C ALA A 326 -7.49 6.73 77.09
N PRO A 327 -6.29 6.86 77.68
CA PRO A 327 -5.90 6.10 78.85
C PRO A 327 -6.76 6.51 80.06
N THR A 328 -7.02 5.58 80.98
CA THR A 328 -7.60 5.91 82.30
C THR A 328 -6.47 6.04 83.31
N PRO A 329 -6.37 7.16 84.06
CA PRO A 329 -5.38 7.31 85.12
C PRO A 329 -5.53 6.24 86.21
N GLY A 330 -4.45 5.94 86.95
CA GLY A 330 -4.52 5.07 88.12
C GLY A 330 -5.46 5.60 89.21
N ALA A 331 -5.98 4.71 90.07
CA ALA A 331 -6.95 5.07 91.11
C ALA A 331 -6.40 6.07 92.14
N TRP A 332 -7.20 7.08 92.50
CA TRP A 332 -6.87 8.10 93.50
C TRP A 332 -7.51 7.81 94.86
N SER A 333 -6.83 8.18 95.95
CA SER A 333 -7.38 8.10 97.31
C SER A 333 -8.49 9.13 97.57
N HIS A 334 -8.51 10.25 96.84
CA HIS A 334 -9.43 11.38 97.08
C HIS A 334 -10.00 12.06 95.80
N GLY A 335 -10.46 11.28 94.81
CA GLY A 335 -11.14 11.84 93.63
C GLY A 335 -11.66 10.79 92.65
N THR A 336 -12.63 11.15 91.81
CA THR A 336 -13.19 10.30 90.74
C THR A 336 -12.80 10.87 89.38
N PHE A 337 -12.26 10.03 88.49
CA PHE A 337 -11.99 10.41 87.10
C PHE A 337 -13.29 10.45 86.30
N ASN A 338 -13.73 11.63 85.87
CA ASN A 338 -14.98 11.84 85.15
C ASN A 338 -14.81 11.91 83.62
N GLY A 339 -13.60 11.72 83.12
CA GLY A 339 -13.26 11.79 81.71
C GLY A 339 -12.19 12.84 81.40
N TRP A 340 -11.73 12.81 80.16
CA TRP A 340 -10.84 13.82 79.61
C TRP A 340 -11.64 15.00 79.07
N TYR A 341 -11.08 16.20 79.21
CA TYR A 341 -11.60 17.42 78.63
C TYR A 341 -10.55 17.96 77.67
N THR A 342 -10.97 18.49 76.52
CA THR A 342 -10.08 19.27 75.64
C THR A 342 -9.89 20.65 76.26
N ASP A 343 -8.74 21.25 75.96
CA ASP A 343 -8.45 22.65 76.26
C ASP A 343 -9.33 23.64 75.48
#